data_AF-A0A2N3C836-F1
#
_entry.id   AF-A0A2N3C836-F1
#
_cell.length_a   1.000
_cell.length_b   1.000
_cell.length_c   1.000
_cell.angle_alpha   90.00
_cell.angle_beta   90.00
_cell.angle_gamma   90.00
#
_symmetry.space_group_name_H-M   'P 1'
#
loop_
_entity.id
_entity.type
_entity.pdbx_description
1 polymer ?
#
loop_
_entity_poly.entity_id
_entity_poly.type
_entity_poly.pdbx_seq_one_letter_code
_entity_poly.pdbx_strand_id
1 'polypeptide(L)' 'METLCSEVGLPILAAGGGEVERIVVSISERPVPFGTSDPATAQVFDMFRPEHGACIWEPF' A
#
# COMPACT_ATOMS: atom_id res chain seq x y z
N MET A 1 9.09 0.52 -0.93
CA MET A 1 8.21 1.43 -0.17
C MET A 1 7.84 0.83 1.19
N GLU A 2 8.84 0.22 1.83
CA GLU A 2 8.67 -0.56 3.06
C GLU A 2 8.19 0.31 4.21
N THR A 3 8.80 1.48 4.43
CA THR A 3 8.41 2.41 5.51
C THR A 3 6.95 2.84 5.43
N LEU A 4 6.38 3.02 4.23
CA LEU A 4 4.94 3.34 4.09
C LEU A 4 4.06 2.14 4.47
N CYS A 5 4.49 0.92 4.17
CA CYS A 5 3.79 -0.26 4.60
C CYS A 5 3.86 -0.44 6.13
N SER A 6 5.07 -0.36 6.72
CA SER A 6 5.29 -0.63 8.14
C SER A 6 4.77 0.47 9.06
N GLU A 7 4.98 1.74 8.72
CA GLU A 7 4.63 2.87 9.59
C GLU A 7 3.21 3.44 9.35
N VAL A 8 2.58 3.13 8.22
CA VAL A 8 1.24 3.64 7.88
C VAL A 8 0.26 2.50 7.60
N GLY A 9 0.63 1.55 6.74
CA GLY A 9 -0.23 0.42 6.37
C GLY A 9 -0.58 -0.50 7.54
N LEU A 10 0.41 -0.98 8.29
CA LEU A 10 0.19 -1.88 9.43
C LEU A 10 -0.64 -1.22 10.55
N PRO A 11 -0.40 0.04 10.97
CA PRO A 11 -1.26 0.71 11.93
C PRO A 11 -2.72 0.85 11.47
N ILE A 12 -2.95 1.19 10.19
CA ILE A 12 -4.31 1.27 9.63
C ILE A 12 -4.98 -0.10 9.67
N LEU A 13 -4.28 -1.16 9.28
CA LEU A 13 -4.78 -2.53 9.32
C LEU A 13 -5.16 -2.95 10.76
N ALA A 14 -4.26 -2.70 11.72
CA ALA A 14 -4.49 -3.01 13.13
C ALA A 14 -5.71 -2.25 13.70
N ALA A 15 -5.87 -0.97 13.34
CA ALA A 15 -7.02 -0.16 13.77
C ALA A 15 -8.35 -0.62 13.14
N GLY A 16 -8.30 -1.17 11.91
CA GLY A 16 -9.48 -1.67 11.21
C GLY A 16 -10.01 -3.01 11.73
N GLY A 17 -9.21 -3.75 12.51
CA GLY A 17 -9.61 -5.03 13.12
C GLY A 17 -9.85 -6.18 12.14
N GLY A 18 -9.43 -6.02 10.87
CA GLY A 18 -9.54 -7.04 9.84
C GLY A 18 -8.19 -7.67 9.50
N GLU A 19 -8.24 -8.81 8.84
CA GLU A 19 -7.08 -9.41 8.18
C GLU A 19 -7.17 -9.13 6.67
N VAL A 20 -6.06 -8.73 6.07
CA VAL A 20 -5.93 -8.59 4.63
C VAL A 20 -4.81 -9.47 4.14
N GLU A 21 -4.97 -10.04 2.95
CA GLU A 21 -3.91 -10.84 2.35
C GLU A 21 -2.71 -9.96 1.97
N ARG A 22 -2.97 -8.75 1.46
CA ARG A 22 -1.92 -7.85 0.95
C ARG A 22 -2.19 -6.37 1.25
N ILE A 23 -1.11 -5.64 1.48
CA ILE A 23 -1.06 -4.18 1.54
C ILE A 23 -0.42 -3.68 0.23
N VAL A 24 -1.11 -2.79 -0.48
CA VAL A 24 -0.60 -2.18 -1.71
C VAL A 24 -0.26 -0.73 -1.41
N VAL A 25 1.01 -0.36 -1.61
CA VAL A 25 1.46 1.02 -1.55
C VAL A 25 1.53 1.56 -2.97
N SER A 26 0.74 2.58 -3.26
CA SER A 26 0.75 3.30 -4.54
C SER A 26 1.28 4.71 -4.33
N ILE A 27 2.25 5.13 -5.15
CA ILE A 27 2.73 6.51 -5.21
C ILE A 27 2.48 7.04 -6.61
N SER A 28 1.77 8.18 -6.67
CA SER A 28 1.48 8.91 -7.90
C SER A 28 2.38 10.14 -8.00
N GLU A 29 2.83 10.50 -9.21
CA GLU A 29 3.66 11.70 -9.42
C GLU A 29 2.94 13.02 -9.11
N ARG A 30 1.60 12.98 -9.08
CA ARG A 30 0.72 14.11 -8.69
C ARG A 30 -0.57 13.60 -8.05
N PRO A 31 -1.31 14.45 -7.32
CA PRO A 31 -2.58 14.06 -6.71
C PRO A 31 -3.58 13.55 -7.76
N VAL A 32 -4.15 12.37 -7.52
CA VAL A 32 -5.25 11.81 -8.33
C VAL A 32 -6.46 11.65 -7.41
N PRO A 33 -7.66 12.14 -7.80
CA PRO A 33 -8.86 11.93 -7.01
C PRO A 33 -9.14 10.43 -6.81
N PHE A 34 -9.51 10.05 -5.59
CA PHE A 34 -9.84 8.67 -5.28
C PHE A 34 -10.97 8.15 -6.18
N GLY A 35 -10.80 6.94 -6.73
CA GLY A 35 -11.76 6.32 -7.65
C GLY A 35 -11.70 6.81 -9.10
N THR A 36 -10.79 7.73 -9.43
CA THR A 36 -10.61 8.24 -10.79
C THR A 36 -9.41 7.58 -11.47
N SER A 37 -9.56 7.25 -12.75
CA SER A 37 -8.44 6.83 -13.61
C SER A 37 -7.83 8.05 -14.29
N ASP A 38 -6.52 8.24 -14.13
CA ASP A 38 -5.73 9.25 -14.86
C ASP A 38 -4.54 8.56 -15.56
N PRO A 39 -4.70 8.15 -16.83
CA PRO A 39 -3.65 7.47 -17.59
C PRO A 39 -2.40 8.32 -17.85
N ALA A 40 -2.49 9.65 -17.72
CA ALA A 40 -1.35 10.54 -17.95
C ALA A 40 -0.45 10.65 -16.72
N THR A 41 -0.91 10.20 -15.55
CA THR A 41 -0.17 10.27 -14.28
C THR A 41 0.63 9.00 -14.07
N ALA A 42 1.95 9.12 -14.02
CA ALA A 42 2.82 8.00 -13.65
C ALA A 42 2.54 7.54 -12.22
N GLN A 43 2.42 6.23 -12.04
CA GLN A 43 2.24 5.59 -10.74
C GLN A 43 3.13 4.37 -10.61
N VAL A 44 3.65 4.15 -9.41
CA VAL A 44 4.41 2.97 -9.04
C VAL A 44 3.72 2.27 -7.88
N PHE A 45 3.79 0.94 -7.88
CA PHE A 45 3.13 0.09 -6.91
C PHE A 45 4.14 -0.87 -6.30
N ASP A 46 4.12 -0.97 -4.98
CA ASP A 46 4.73 -2.08 -4.25
C ASP A 46 3.62 -2.85 -3.52
N MET A 47 3.81 -4.16 -3.42
CA MET A 47 2.88 -5.04 -2.74
C MET A 47 3.60 -5.76 -1.60
N PHE A 48 2.92 -5.85 -0.46
CA PHE A 48 3.44 -6.48 0.74
C PHE A 48 2.43 -7.45 1.32
N ARG A 49 2.90 -8.61 1.76
CA ARG A 49 2.14 -9.51 2.62
C ARG A 49 2.42 -9.12 4.08
N PRO A 50 1.40 -8.68 4.85
CA PRO A 50 1.57 -8.44 6.28
C PRO A 50 1.73 -9.78 7.00
N GLU A 51 2.82 -9.94 7.73
CA GLU A 51 3.12 -11.17 8.47
C GLU A 51 3.86 -10.84 9.76
N HIS A 52 3.30 -11.26 10.91
CA HIS A 52 3.89 -11.06 12.24
C HIS A 52 4.34 -9.61 12.54
N GLY A 53 3.59 -8.62 12.05
CA GLY A 53 3.92 -7.20 12.24
C GLY A 53 5.04 -6.69 11.32
N ALA A 54 5.41 -7.45 10.28
CA ALA A 54 6.35 -7.05 9.24
C ALA A 54 5.65 -6.98 7.88
N CYS A 55 6.24 -6.20 6.97
CA CYS A 55 5.82 -6.12 5.58
C CYS A 55 6.77 -6.94 4.71
N ILE A 56 6.32 -8.13 4.29
CA ILE A 56 7.09 -8.98 3.38
C ILE A 56 6.85 -8.51 1.95
N TRP A 57 7.87 -7.95 1.31
CA TRP A 57 7.76 -7.47 -0.07
C TRP A 57 7.57 -8.64 -1.03
N GLU A 58 6.58 -8.53 -1.90
CA GLU A 58 6.27 -9.51 -2.94
C GLU A 58 6.34 -8.84 -4.31
N PRO A 59 7.35 -9.16 -5.14
CA PRO A 59 7.33 -8.73 -6.53
C PRO A 59 6.16 -9.42 -7.25
N PHE A 60 5.52 -8.65 -8.12
CA PHE A 60 4.36 -9.01 -8.93
C PHE A 60 4.52 -10.32 -9.71
#